data_AF-A0A9P1AQD5-F1
#
_entry.id   AF-A0A9P1AQD5-F1
#
_cell.length_a   1.000
_cell.length_b   1.000
_cell.length_c   1.000
_cell.angle_alpha   90.00
_cell.angle_beta   90.00
_cell.angle_gamma   90.00
#
_symmetry.space_group_name_H-M   'P 1'
#
loop_
_entity.id
_entity.type
_entity.pdbx_description
1 polymer ?
#
loop_
_entity_poly.entity_id
_entity_poly.type
_entity_poly.pdbx_seq_one_letter_code
_entity_poly.pdbx_strand_id
1 'polypeptide(L)'
;MSLTNKIPRLQRSLVVPYAKILKSPAFHAQLLCQFVINSVVTLLQIYLPLYFKDVLHLGVIANGTYTSVPNIVNFALKIVWGITIDRAKERKTVSGTFAVKLSQSIANFGGALFLILIAYFVDCTNPTTGFLFFCLMYGCMGTLVSGFYTSLLSLAPKYTATMSSISVFCAMMGRLSTPAIVGLIKKENTLSEWRTLFLVCAVANIICGTVFLIFGSGELQEWGMEDEVKEMKTIEAEKTPLASMQNLPDSEDNDVFQSALDMDVPEIYLNEITLTTEERERFKRRIREDSMCL
;
A
#
# COMPACT_ATOMS: atom_id res chain seq x y z
N MET A 1 48.37 8.89 14.00
CA MET A 1 47.83 7.53 13.79
C MET A 1 46.32 7.65 13.88
N SER A 2 45.63 7.76 12.73
CA SER A 2 44.19 8.07 12.66
C SER A 2 43.37 6.80 12.83
N LEU A 3 42.76 6.62 14.01
CA LEU A 3 41.77 5.58 14.26
C LEU A 3 40.42 6.07 13.71
N THR A 4 40.21 5.86 12.41
CA THR A 4 38.89 5.95 11.80
C THR A 4 38.06 4.78 12.35
N ASN A 5 37.38 5.01 13.48
CA ASN A 5 36.37 4.09 14.01
C ASN A 5 35.27 3.96 12.95
N LYS A 6 35.37 2.91 12.12
CA LYS A 6 34.29 2.47 11.26
C LYS A 6 33.19 2.00 12.19
N ILE A 7 32.18 2.82 12.41
CA ILE A 7 30.87 2.38 12.91
C ILE A 7 30.43 1.26 11.96
N PRO A 8 30.34 -0.01 12.40
CA PRO A 8 29.78 -1.03 11.54
C PRO A 8 28.30 -0.66 11.38
N ARG A 9 27.93 -0.16 10.20
CA ARG A 9 26.54 -0.18 9.78
C ARG A 9 26.15 -1.66 9.75
N LEU A 10 25.55 -2.15 10.83
CA LEU A 10 24.92 -3.47 10.92
C LEU A 10 23.71 -3.47 9.98
N GLN A 11 23.97 -3.40 8.68
CA GLN A 11 23.04 -3.87 7.68
C GLN A 11 23.12 -5.39 7.71
N ARG A 12 22.65 -6.00 8.82
CA ARG A 12 22.51 -7.45 8.88
C ARG A 12 21.56 -7.80 7.75
N SER A 13 22.05 -8.59 6.79
CA SER A 13 21.20 -9.15 5.76
C SER A 13 20.15 -10.00 6.46
N LEU A 14 18.95 -9.45 6.65
CA LEU A 14 17.78 -10.24 6.98
C LEU A 14 17.65 -11.29 5.87
N VAL A 15 18.06 -12.52 6.18
CA VAL A 15 17.90 -13.64 5.26
C VAL A 15 16.39 -13.80 5.10
N VAL A 16 15.87 -13.39 3.94
CA VAL A 16 14.43 -13.38 3.70
C VAL A 16 13.93 -14.82 3.74
N PRO A 17 13.00 -15.18 4.64
CA PRO A 17 12.51 -16.55 4.74
C PRO A 17 11.48 -16.83 3.63
N TYR A 18 11.94 -16.86 2.37
CA TYR A 18 11.10 -17.04 1.17
C TYR A 18 10.15 -18.24 1.30
N ALA A 19 10.63 -19.37 1.83
CA ALA A 19 9.81 -20.58 1.99
C ALA A 19 8.68 -20.42 3.03
N LYS A 20 8.86 -19.59 4.06
CA LYS A 20 7.80 -19.33 5.07
C LYS A 20 6.78 -18.34 4.52
N ILE A 21 7.24 -17.29 3.83
CA ILE A 21 6.37 -16.29 3.18
C ILE A 21 5.49 -16.96 2.12
N LEU A 22 6.09 -17.77 1.25
CA LEU A 22 5.39 -18.52 0.20
C LEU A 22 4.55 -19.70 0.72
N LYS A 23 4.52 -19.98 2.03
CA LYS A 23 3.60 -20.97 2.62
C LYS A 23 2.44 -20.33 3.36
N SER A 24 2.44 -19.01 3.57
CA SER A 24 1.37 -18.32 4.31
C SER A 24 0.05 -18.32 3.51
N PRO A 25 -1.07 -18.77 4.11
CA PRO A 25 -2.36 -18.77 3.42
C PRO A 25 -2.88 -17.35 3.17
N ALA A 26 -2.62 -16.41 4.08
CA ALA A 26 -2.99 -15.00 3.93
C ALA A 26 -2.28 -14.36 2.73
N PHE A 27 -1.02 -14.71 2.49
CA PHE A 27 -0.26 -14.19 1.36
C PHE A 27 -0.80 -14.75 0.02
N HIS A 28 -1.14 -16.04 -0.07
CA HIS A 28 -1.76 -16.60 -1.28
C HIS A 28 -3.12 -15.99 -1.58
N ALA A 29 -3.96 -15.81 -0.57
CA ALA A 29 -5.26 -15.15 -0.72
C ALA A 29 -5.10 -13.73 -1.27
N GLN A 30 -4.10 -13.00 -0.78
CA GLN A 30 -3.75 -11.67 -1.27
C GLN A 30 -3.26 -11.70 -2.73
N LEU A 31 -2.39 -12.64 -3.09
CA LEU A 31 -1.89 -12.77 -4.47
C LEU A 31 -3.01 -13.08 -5.46
N LEU A 32 -3.92 -13.98 -5.11
CA LEU A 32 -5.09 -14.31 -5.93
C LEU A 32 -6.00 -13.09 -6.12
N CYS A 33 -6.29 -12.38 -5.03
CA CYS A 33 -7.09 -11.15 -5.05
C CYS A 33 -6.44 -10.10 -5.97
N GLN A 34 -5.13 -9.90 -5.85
CA GLN A 34 -4.38 -8.96 -6.67
C GLN A 34 -4.39 -9.34 -8.15
N PHE A 35 -4.26 -10.62 -8.49
CA PHE A 35 -4.33 -11.11 -9.86
C PHE A 35 -5.70 -10.80 -10.51
N VAL A 36 -6.78 -11.18 -9.83
CA VAL A 36 -8.15 -11.00 -10.35
C VAL A 36 -8.49 -9.52 -10.53
N ILE A 37 -8.22 -8.70 -9.51
CA ILE A 37 -8.58 -7.28 -9.55
C ILE A 37 -7.79 -6.54 -10.62
N ASN A 38 -6.49 -6.81 -10.78
CA ASN A 38 -5.71 -6.18 -11.83
C ASN A 38 -6.15 -6.62 -13.23
N SER A 39 -6.65 -7.85 -13.37
CA SER A 39 -7.27 -8.30 -14.62
C SER A 39 -8.55 -7.49 -14.92
N VAL A 40 -9.43 -7.33 -13.94
CA VAL A 40 -10.69 -6.58 -14.11
C VAL A 40 -10.44 -5.08 -14.33
N VAL A 41 -9.53 -4.46 -13.58
CA VAL A 41 -9.15 -3.06 -13.77
C VAL A 41 -8.56 -2.83 -15.15
N THR A 42 -7.71 -3.73 -15.64
CA THR A 42 -7.14 -3.63 -16.98
C THR A 42 -8.22 -3.81 -18.05
N LEU A 43 -9.18 -4.71 -17.83
CA LEU A 43 -10.30 -4.92 -18.74
C LEU A 43 -11.09 -3.63 -18.89
N LEU A 44 -11.45 -3.03 -17.77
CA LEU A 44 -12.20 -1.78 -17.76
C LEU A 44 -11.36 -0.64 -18.35
N GLN A 45 -10.08 -0.50 -18.03
CA GLN A 45 -9.26 0.59 -18.60
C GLN A 45 -9.12 0.51 -20.12
N ILE A 46 -8.89 -0.67 -20.69
CA ILE A 46 -8.64 -0.84 -22.12
C ILE A 46 -9.95 -0.88 -22.91
N TYR A 47 -10.95 -1.59 -22.40
CA TYR A 47 -12.15 -1.94 -23.16
C TYR A 47 -13.39 -1.11 -22.80
N LEU A 48 -13.37 -0.29 -21.74
CA LEU A 48 -14.46 0.66 -21.46
C LEU A 48 -14.66 1.69 -22.58
N PRO A 49 -13.61 2.29 -23.19
CA PRO A 49 -13.81 3.18 -24.33
C PRO A 49 -14.43 2.47 -25.53
N LEU A 50 -14.10 1.18 -25.73
CA LEU A 50 -14.71 0.33 -26.76
C LEU A 50 -16.17 0.05 -26.43
N TYR A 51 -16.50 -0.25 -25.17
CA TYR A 51 -17.88 -0.45 -24.72
C TYR A 51 -18.76 0.79 -24.97
N PHE A 52 -18.29 1.99 -24.61
CA PHE A 52 -19.04 3.22 -24.84
C PHE A 52 -19.19 3.58 -26.33
N LYS A 53 -18.22 3.18 -27.16
CA LYS A 53 -18.33 3.33 -28.62
C LYS A 53 -19.31 2.32 -29.22
N ASP A 54 -19.19 1.04 -28.85
CA ASP A 54 -19.92 -0.07 -29.45
C ASP A 54 -21.38 -0.12 -28.97
N VAL A 55 -21.64 0.20 -27.69
CA VAL A 55 -22.96 0.05 -27.05
C VAL A 55 -23.70 1.38 -26.91
N LEU A 56 -23.02 2.45 -26.52
CA LEU A 56 -23.64 3.77 -26.33
C LEU A 56 -23.53 4.67 -27.58
N HIS A 57 -22.80 4.24 -28.62
CA HIS A 57 -22.56 5.01 -29.84
C HIS A 57 -22.06 6.45 -29.60
N LEU A 58 -21.30 6.66 -28.52
CA LEU A 58 -20.78 7.98 -28.18
C LEU A 58 -19.67 8.40 -29.14
N GLY A 59 -19.70 9.67 -29.54
CA GLY A 59 -18.60 10.29 -30.30
C GLY A 59 -17.29 10.30 -29.50
N VAL A 60 -16.15 10.34 -30.19
CA VAL A 60 -14.80 10.19 -29.59
C VAL A 60 -14.54 11.18 -28.45
N ILE A 61 -14.98 12.44 -28.59
CA ILE A 61 -14.80 13.49 -27.58
C ILE A 61 -15.63 13.18 -26.32
N ALA A 62 -16.90 12.80 -26.49
CA ALA A 62 -17.76 12.42 -25.38
C ALA A 62 -17.29 11.12 -24.71
N ASN A 63 -16.74 10.18 -25.46
CA ASN A 63 -16.16 8.97 -24.90
C ASN A 63 -14.96 9.28 -23.97
N GLY A 64 -14.11 10.25 -24.34
CA GLY A 64 -13.01 10.70 -23.49
C GLY A 64 -13.49 11.33 -22.17
N THR A 65 -14.55 12.13 -22.20
CA THR A 65 -15.12 12.72 -20.97
C THR A 65 -15.82 11.64 -20.11
N TYR A 66 -16.56 10.72 -20.71
CA TYR A 66 -17.22 9.63 -19.99
C TYR A 66 -16.25 8.61 -19.39
N THR A 67 -15.08 8.39 -19.98
CA THR A 67 -14.07 7.46 -19.44
C THR A 67 -13.21 8.11 -18.35
N SER A 68 -12.98 9.42 -18.41
CA SER A 68 -12.19 10.14 -17.40
C SER A 68 -12.93 10.32 -16.07
N VAL A 69 -14.24 10.59 -16.08
CA VAL A 69 -14.99 10.86 -14.85
C VAL A 69 -14.97 9.69 -13.83
N PRO A 70 -15.22 8.41 -14.20
CA PRO A 70 -15.14 7.30 -13.26
C PRO A 70 -13.74 7.16 -12.63
N ASN A 71 -12.68 7.47 -13.38
CA ASN A 71 -11.31 7.45 -12.86
C ASN A 71 -11.06 8.59 -11.85
N ILE A 72 -11.63 9.78 -12.07
CA ILE A 72 -11.58 10.90 -11.12
C ILE A 72 -12.36 10.55 -9.84
N VAL A 73 -13.55 9.96 -9.97
CA VAL A 73 -14.35 9.49 -8.82
C VAL A 73 -13.59 8.43 -8.02
N ASN A 74 -12.95 7.47 -8.70
CA ASN A 74 -12.07 6.48 -8.05
C ASN A 74 -10.93 7.15 -7.28
N PHE A 75 -10.27 8.16 -7.87
CA PHE A 75 -9.18 8.88 -7.21
C PHE A 75 -9.67 9.63 -5.96
N ALA A 76 -10.79 10.36 -6.04
CA ALA A 76 -11.35 11.08 -4.90
C ALA A 76 -11.75 10.12 -3.77
N LEU A 77 -12.47 9.03 -4.09
CA LEU A 77 -12.90 8.05 -3.10
C LEU A 77 -11.73 7.26 -2.49
N LYS A 78 -10.66 7.01 -3.25
CA LYS A 78 -9.40 6.44 -2.73
C LYS A 78 -8.84 7.27 -1.58
N ILE A 79 -8.75 8.58 -1.77
CA ILE A 79 -8.20 9.51 -0.76
C ILE A 79 -9.11 9.56 0.46
N VAL A 80 -10.41 9.78 0.25
CA VAL A 80 -11.39 9.87 1.35
C VAL A 80 -11.42 8.59 2.17
N TRP A 81 -11.44 7.43 1.50
CA TRP A 81 -11.45 6.14 2.18
C TRP A 81 -10.16 5.87 2.94
N GLY A 82 -9.00 6.19 2.36
CA GLY A 82 -7.71 6.07 3.03
C GLY A 82 -7.67 6.85 4.35
N ILE A 83 -8.02 8.14 4.32
CA ILE A 83 -8.09 8.99 5.52
C ILE A 83 -9.09 8.43 6.53
N THR A 84 -10.24 7.94 6.06
CA THR A 84 -11.30 7.40 6.94
C THR A 84 -10.83 6.15 7.68
N ILE A 85 -10.21 5.20 6.98
CA ILE A 85 -9.68 3.98 7.59
C ILE A 85 -8.52 4.29 8.53
N ASP A 86 -7.61 5.19 8.17
CA ASP A 86 -6.49 5.57 9.03
C ASP A 86 -7.01 6.21 10.33
N ARG A 87 -7.99 7.12 10.24
CA ARG A 87 -8.64 7.68 11.43
C ARG A 87 -9.41 6.67 12.26
N ALA A 88 -10.05 5.69 11.64
CA ALA A 88 -10.72 4.60 12.35
C ALA A 88 -9.71 3.73 13.12
N LYS A 89 -8.53 3.50 12.54
CA LYS A 89 -7.43 2.78 13.20
C LYS A 89 -6.84 3.60 14.37
N GLU A 90 -6.63 4.91 14.20
CA GLU A 90 -6.15 5.81 15.26
C GLU A 90 -7.07 5.82 16.48
N ARG A 91 -8.38 5.84 16.24
CA ARG A 91 -9.41 5.83 17.31
C ARG A 91 -9.60 4.46 17.96
N LYS A 92 -8.87 3.43 17.51
CA LYS A 92 -9.00 2.03 17.96
C LYS A 92 -10.43 1.48 17.85
N THR A 93 -11.28 2.07 17.01
CA THR A 93 -12.64 1.59 16.76
C THR A 93 -12.65 0.35 15.86
N VAL A 94 -11.62 0.19 15.03
CA VAL A 94 -11.49 -0.90 14.07
C VAL A 94 -10.14 -1.60 14.25
N SER A 95 -10.16 -2.94 14.37
CA SER A 95 -8.95 -3.77 14.34
C SER A 95 -8.29 -3.73 12.95
N GLY A 96 -6.96 -3.86 12.89
CA GLY A 96 -6.22 -3.88 11.63
C GLY A 96 -6.71 -4.95 10.64
N THR A 97 -7.01 -6.15 11.14
CA THR A 97 -7.59 -7.24 10.35
C THR A 97 -8.99 -6.89 9.83
N PHE A 98 -9.82 -6.25 10.65
CA PHE A 98 -11.17 -5.86 10.23
C PHE A 98 -11.12 -4.76 9.17
N ALA A 99 -10.26 -3.74 9.31
CA ALA A 99 -10.07 -2.68 8.31
C ALA A 99 -9.67 -3.27 6.95
N VAL A 100 -8.70 -4.18 6.94
CA VAL A 100 -8.22 -4.83 5.72
C VAL A 100 -9.33 -5.66 5.06
N LYS A 101 -10.03 -6.49 5.84
CA LYS A 101 -11.13 -7.32 5.33
C LYS A 101 -12.28 -6.46 4.82
N LEU A 102 -12.63 -5.39 5.52
CA LEU A 102 -13.69 -4.47 5.14
C LEU A 102 -13.36 -3.76 3.81
N SER A 103 -12.17 -3.17 3.71
CA SER A 103 -11.71 -2.51 2.48
C SER A 103 -11.69 -3.47 1.29
N GLN A 104 -11.15 -4.67 1.46
CA GLN A 104 -11.11 -5.67 0.39
C GLN A 104 -12.51 -6.19 0.03
N SER A 105 -13.41 -6.32 1.01
CA SER A 105 -14.79 -6.75 0.74
C SER A 105 -15.56 -5.71 -0.04
N ILE A 106 -15.46 -4.44 0.32
CA ILE A 106 -16.13 -3.35 -0.39
C ILE A 106 -15.64 -3.27 -1.84
N ALA A 107 -14.34 -3.40 -2.07
CA ALA A 107 -13.78 -3.42 -3.42
C ALA A 107 -14.33 -4.60 -4.26
N ASN A 108 -14.22 -5.82 -3.74
CA ASN A 108 -14.59 -7.04 -4.47
C ASN A 108 -16.11 -7.19 -4.63
N PHE A 109 -16.87 -7.19 -3.53
CA PHE A 109 -18.31 -7.39 -3.57
C PHE A 109 -19.05 -6.16 -4.12
N GLY A 110 -18.60 -4.95 -3.77
CA GLY A 110 -19.16 -3.72 -4.37
C GLY A 110 -18.89 -3.68 -5.87
N GLY A 111 -17.66 -3.97 -6.29
CA GLY A 111 -17.30 -4.10 -7.70
C GLY A 111 -18.15 -5.14 -8.44
N ALA A 112 -18.30 -6.33 -7.88
CA ALA A 112 -19.13 -7.40 -8.46
C ALA A 112 -20.60 -7.03 -8.55
N LEU A 113 -21.17 -6.41 -7.51
CA LEU A 113 -22.56 -5.96 -7.49
C LEU A 113 -22.83 -4.99 -8.63
N PHE A 114 -22.00 -3.95 -8.77
CA PHE A 114 -22.19 -2.96 -9.83
C PHE A 114 -21.89 -3.52 -11.22
N LEU A 115 -20.96 -4.47 -11.37
CA LEU A 115 -20.76 -5.19 -12.64
C LEU A 115 -21.99 -6.00 -13.05
N ILE A 116 -22.65 -6.67 -12.10
CA ILE A 116 -23.91 -7.39 -12.35
C ILE A 116 -25.02 -6.42 -12.73
N LEU A 117 -25.14 -5.30 -12.01
CA LEU A 117 -26.12 -4.25 -12.35
C LEU A 117 -25.89 -3.69 -13.76
N ILE A 118 -24.63 -3.48 -14.14
CA ILE A 118 -24.28 -3.05 -15.50
C ILE A 118 -24.70 -4.10 -16.53
N ALA A 119 -24.45 -5.38 -16.27
CA ALA A 119 -24.80 -6.45 -17.20
C ALA A 119 -26.32 -6.57 -17.47
N TYR A 120 -27.17 -6.31 -16.48
CA TYR A 120 -28.62 -6.50 -16.60
C TYR A 120 -29.42 -5.22 -16.89
N PHE A 121 -29.01 -4.07 -16.34
CA PHE A 121 -29.80 -2.84 -16.41
C PHE A 121 -29.30 -1.83 -17.46
N VAL A 122 -28.16 -2.07 -18.09
CA VAL A 122 -27.62 -1.16 -19.11
C VAL A 122 -28.03 -1.64 -20.48
N ASP A 123 -28.92 -0.86 -21.10
CA ASP A 123 -29.33 -0.96 -22.49
C ASP A 123 -29.05 0.38 -23.20
N CYS A 124 -29.10 0.37 -24.54
CA CYS A 124 -28.88 1.56 -25.37
C CYS A 124 -29.82 2.73 -25.03
N THR A 125 -30.98 2.44 -24.43
CA THR A 125 -32.01 3.41 -24.06
C THR A 125 -31.65 4.26 -22.84
N ASN A 126 -30.77 3.78 -21.95
CA ASN A 126 -30.45 4.45 -20.68
C ASN A 126 -28.93 4.58 -20.43
N PRO A 127 -28.21 5.36 -21.27
CA PRO A 127 -26.75 5.55 -21.16
C PRO A 127 -26.33 6.18 -19.83
N THR A 128 -27.14 7.09 -19.29
CA THR A 128 -26.86 7.80 -18.04
C THR A 128 -26.83 6.87 -16.82
N THR A 129 -27.73 5.87 -16.78
CA THR A 129 -27.78 4.88 -15.70
C THR A 129 -26.53 4.00 -15.70
N GLY A 130 -26.09 3.56 -16.89
CA GLY A 130 -24.86 2.78 -17.02
C GLY A 130 -23.63 3.56 -16.58
N PHE A 131 -23.54 4.84 -16.95
CA PHE A 131 -22.47 5.73 -16.50
C PHE A 131 -22.42 5.87 -14.96
N LEU A 132 -23.58 6.06 -14.32
CA LEU A 132 -23.65 6.13 -12.86
C LEU A 132 -23.17 4.83 -12.18
N PHE A 133 -23.56 3.67 -12.71
CA PHE A 133 -23.07 2.39 -12.17
C PHE A 133 -21.57 2.20 -12.39
N PHE A 134 -21.01 2.63 -13.52
CA PHE A 134 -19.56 2.63 -13.70
C PHE A 134 -18.86 3.52 -12.68
N CYS A 135 -19.37 4.73 -12.42
CA CYS A 135 -18.82 5.62 -11.39
C CYS A 135 -18.84 4.99 -9.99
N LEU A 136 -19.96 4.36 -9.61
CA LEU A 136 -20.09 3.67 -8.32
C LEU A 136 -19.15 2.45 -8.22
N MET A 137 -19.08 1.64 -9.28
CA MET A 137 -18.17 0.50 -9.36
C MET A 137 -16.70 0.94 -9.21
N TYR A 138 -16.28 1.96 -9.97
CA TYR A 138 -14.95 2.55 -9.85
C TYR A 138 -14.74 3.12 -8.44
N GLY A 139 -15.75 3.73 -7.83
CA GLY A 139 -15.69 4.19 -6.45
C GLY A 139 -15.39 3.08 -5.44
N CYS A 140 -16.12 1.96 -5.50
CA CYS A 140 -15.86 0.79 -4.65
C CYS A 140 -14.46 0.22 -4.84
N MET A 141 -13.99 0.12 -6.08
CA MET A 141 -12.62 -0.31 -6.41
C MET A 141 -11.54 0.61 -5.84
N GLY A 142 -11.90 1.83 -5.42
CA GLY A 142 -10.97 2.74 -4.76
C GLY A 142 -10.50 2.24 -3.39
N THR A 143 -11.36 1.54 -2.67
CA THR A 143 -11.09 1.05 -1.32
C THR A 143 -9.98 -0.02 -1.27
N LEU A 144 -9.75 -0.72 -2.39
CA LEU A 144 -8.76 -1.78 -2.58
C LEU A 144 -7.36 -1.40 -2.08
N VAL A 145 -6.87 -0.23 -2.50
CA VAL A 145 -5.48 0.19 -2.28
C VAL A 145 -5.18 0.23 -0.79
N SER A 146 -6.08 0.82 -0.01
CA SER A 146 -5.95 0.87 1.45
C SER A 146 -5.90 -0.53 2.08
N GLY A 147 -6.74 -1.47 1.62
CA GLY A 147 -6.79 -2.83 2.13
C GLY A 147 -5.54 -3.63 1.78
N PHE A 148 -5.10 -3.55 0.52
CA PHE A 148 -3.94 -4.28 0.02
C PHE A 148 -2.64 -3.86 0.73
N TYR A 149 -2.33 -2.55 0.69
CA TYR A 149 -1.08 -2.04 1.26
C TYR A 149 -1.06 -2.16 2.78
N THR A 150 -2.20 -1.92 3.45
CA THR A 150 -2.29 -2.12 4.91
C THR A 150 -2.09 -3.58 5.29
N SER A 151 -2.69 -4.52 4.56
CA SER A 151 -2.48 -5.96 4.80
C SER A 151 -1.00 -6.32 4.66
N LEU A 152 -0.36 -5.88 3.57
CA LEU A 152 1.02 -6.21 3.28
C LEU A 152 1.99 -5.66 4.33
N LEU A 153 1.77 -4.40 4.76
CA LEU A 153 2.55 -3.77 5.81
C LEU A 153 2.34 -4.44 7.17
N SER A 154 1.10 -4.86 7.45
CA SER A 154 0.77 -5.48 8.74
C SER A 154 1.24 -6.93 8.84
N LEU A 155 1.32 -7.67 7.71
CA LEU A 155 1.77 -9.06 7.69
C LEU A 155 3.23 -9.20 8.12
N ALA A 156 4.11 -8.36 7.56
CA ALA A 156 5.52 -8.26 7.97
C ALA A 156 6.18 -6.97 7.49
N PRO A 157 6.31 -5.95 8.36
CA PRO A 157 6.90 -4.67 8.03
C PRO A 157 8.30 -4.78 7.39
N LYS A 158 9.15 -5.68 7.92
CA LYS A 158 10.54 -5.91 7.46
C LYS A 158 10.65 -6.47 6.04
N TYR A 159 9.66 -7.24 5.60
CA TYR A 159 9.68 -7.94 4.30
C TYR A 159 8.69 -7.36 3.28
N THR A 160 8.04 -6.24 3.62
CA THR A 160 7.02 -5.57 2.79
C THR A 160 7.51 -5.31 1.37
N ALA A 161 8.77 -4.89 1.19
CA ALA A 161 9.33 -4.59 -0.13
C ALA A 161 9.35 -5.84 -1.02
N THR A 162 9.89 -6.96 -0.53
CA THR A 162 9.96 -8.22 -1.27
C THR A 162 8.57 -8.78 -1.56
N MET A 163 7.66 -8.76 -0.58
CA MET A 163 6.28 -9.20 -0.77
C MET A 163 5.53 -8.33 -1.77
N SER A 164 5.81 -7.02 -1.79
CA SER A 164 5.23 -6.08 -2.76
C SER A 164 5.69 -6.43 -4.17
N SER A 165 6.98 -6.70 -4.37
CA SER A 165 7.52 -7.07 -5.68
C SER A 165 6.85 -8.34 -6.23
N ILE A 166 6.68 -9.37 -5.40
CA ILE A 166 5.99 -10.61 -5.80
C ILE A 166 4.52 -10.32 -6.15
N SER A 167 3.85 -9.51 -5.33
CA SER A 167 2.45 -9.13 -5.56
C SER A 167 2.27 -8.32 -6.83
N VAL A 168 3.20 -7.41 -7.14
CA VAL A 168 3.21 -6.63 -8.39
C VAL A 168 3.46 -7.53 -9.58
N PHE A 169 4.35 -8.52 -9.47
CA PHE A 169 4.55 -9.51 -10.53
C PHE A 169 3.25 -10.27 -10.83
N CYS A 170 2.56 -10.78 -9.80
CA CYS A 170 1.24 -11.41 -9.97
C CYS A 170 0.20 -10.45 -10.55
N ALA A 171 0.21 -9.17 -10.14
CA ALA A 171 -0.64 -8.15 -10.70
C ALA A 171 -0.42 -8.01 -12.21
N MET A 172 0.84 -7.92 -12.66
CA MET A 172 1.18 -7.80 -14.08
C MET A 172 0.75 -9.02 -14.89
N MET A 173 0.87 -10.23 -14.34
CA MET A 173 0.32 -11.43 -14.99
C MET A 173 -1.20 -11.32 -15.19
N GLY A 174 -1.93 -10.78 -14.21
CA GLY A 174 -3.36 -10.51 -14.34
C GLY A 174 -3.66 -9.53 -15.47
N ARG A 175 -2.91 -8.42 -15.54
CA ARG A 175 -3.06 -7.43 -16.63
C ARG A 175 -2.79 -8.05 -18.00
N LEU A 176 -1.76 -8.89 -18.11
CA LEU A 176 -1.40 -9.59 -19.35
C LEU A 176 -2.46 -10.62 -19.77
N SER A 177 -3.16 -11.24 -18.82
CA SER A 177 -4.22 -12.20 -19.12
C SER A 177 -5.47 -11.57 -19.75
N THR A 178 -5.66 -10.26 -19.53
CA THR A 178 -6.91 -9.57 -19.87
C THR A 178 -7.23 -9.59 -21.38
N PRO A 179 -6.31 -9.21 -22.29
CA PRO A 179 -6.61 -9.23 -23.72
C PRO A 179 -6.89 -10.64 -24.25
N ALA A 180 -6.26 -11.67 -23.66
CA ALA A 180 -6.52 -13.05 -24.03
C ALA A 180 -7.95 -13.47 -23.66
N ILE A 181 -8.41 -13.12 -22.45
CA ILE A 181 -9.80 -13.39 -22.01
C ILE A 181 -10.80 -12.68 -22.94
N VAL A 182 -10.56 -11.40 -23.24
CA VAL A 182 -11.44 -10.63 -24.12
C VAL A 182 -11.45 -11.19 -25.55
N GLY A 183 -10.30 -11.57 -26.09
CA GLY A 183 -10.20 -12.15 -27.43
C GLY A 183 -10.89 -13.52 -27.58
N LEU A 184 -11.01 -14.29 -26.50
CA LEU A 184 -11.75 -15.56 -26.52
C LEU A 184 -13.27 -15.35 -26.51
N ILE A 185 -13.75 -14.30 -25.84
CA ILE A 185 -15.18 -14.06 -25.60
C ILE A 185 -15.79 -13.13 -26.67
N LYS A 186 -15.07 -12.10 -27.11
CA LYS A 186 -15.57 -11.07 -28.02
C LYS A 186 -15.22 -11.44 -29.48
N LYS A 187 -16.15 -12.09 -30.19
CA LYS A 187 -15.97 -12.52 -31.59
C LYS A 187 -16.81 -11.68 -32.55
N GLU A 188 -18.01 -11.30 -32.15
CA GLU A 188 -19.01 -10.67 -33.01
C GLU A 188 -19.37 -9.24 -32.57
N ASN A 189 -18.74 -8.72 -31.51
CA ASN A 189 -18.98 -7.39 -30.92
C ASN A 189 -20.45 -7.15 -30.52
N THR A 190 -21.11 -8.18 -29.99
CA THR A 190 -22.53 -8.10 -29.61
C THR A 190 -22.70 -7.71 -28.13
N LEU A 191 -23.81 -7.06 -27.78
CA LEU A 191 -24.15 -6.68 -26.40
C LEU A 191 -24.15 -7.88 -25.43
N SER A 192 -24.58 -9.06 -25.90
CA SER A 192 -24.53 -10.30 -25.13
C SER A 192 -23.11 -10.71 -24.71
N GLU A 193 -22.09 -10.46 -25.54
CA GLU A 193 -20.70 -10.80 -25.21
C GLU A 193 -20.17 -9.90 -24.08
N TRP A 194 -20.55 -8.62 -24.09
CA TRP A 194 -20.22 -7.69 -23.00
C TRP A 194 -20.88 -8.09 -21.67
N ARG A 195 -22.14 -8.54 -21.72
CA ARG A 195 -22.82 -9.08 -20.54
C ARG A 195 -22.05 -10.28 -19.97
N THR A 196 -21.65 -11.22 -20.82
CA THR A 196 -20.84 -12.38 -20.41
C THR A 196 -19.51 -11.95 -19.80
N LEU A 197 -18.80 -10.99 -20.40
CA LEU A 197 -17.55 -10.45 -19.86
C LEU A 197 -17.72 -9.85 -18.46
N PHE A 198 -18.74 -9.02 -18.26
CA PHE A 198 -19.00 -8.41 -16.95
C PHE A 198 -19.41 -9.44 -15.90
N LEU A 199 -20.19 -10.47 -16.27
CA LEU A 199 -20.56 -11.56 -15.38
C LEU A 199 -19.36 -12.41 -14.97
N VAL A 200 -18.46 -12.75 -15.92
CA VAL A 200 -17.22 -13.47 -15.62
C VAL A 200 -16.35 -12.67 -14.64
N CYS A 201 -16.20 -11.37 -14.87
CA CYS A 201 -15.49 -10.48 -13.95
C CYS A 201 -16.16 -10.41 -12.57
N ALA A 202 -17.49 -10.35 -12.50
CA ALA A 202 -18.22 -10.31 -11.23
C ALA A 202 -18.03 -11.60 -10.43
N VAL A 203 -18.17 -12.76 -11.07
CA VAL A 203 -17.95 -14.07 -10.43
C VAL A 203 -16.51 -14.19 -9.93
N ALA A 204 -15.52 -13.77 -10.73
CA ALA A 204 -14.13 -13.79 -10.32
C ALA A 204 -13.87 -12.92 -9.07
N ASN A 205 -14.44 -11.71 -9.01
CA ASN A 205 -14.35 -10.82 -7.85
C ASN A 205 -15.02 -11.43 -6.59
N ILE A 206 -16.18 -12.08 -6.75
CA ILE A 206 -16.86 -12.75 -5.63
C ILE A 206 -16.01 -13.89 -5.08
N ILE A 207 -15.45 -14.73 -5.96
CA ILE A 207 -14.60 -15.86 -5.56
C ILE A 207 -13.36 -15.35 -4.83
N CYS A 208 -12.62 -14.40 -5.40
CA CYS A 208 -11.39 -13.92 -4.77
C CYS A 208 -11.67 -13.14 -3.47
N GLY A 209 -12.75 -12.35 -3.42
CA GLY A 209 -13.20 -11.66 -2.21
C GLY A 209 -13.58 -12.63 -1.09
N THR A 210 -14.25 -13.73 -1.44
CA THR A 210 -14.62 -14.79 -0.48
C THR A 210 -13.38 -15.52 0.05
N VAL A 211 -12.44 -15.89 -0.83
CA VAL A 211 -11.16 -16.49 -0.44
C VAL A 211 -10.38 -15.54 0.49
N PHE A 212 -10.36 -14.25 0.18
CA PHE A 212 -9.72 -13.24 1.03
C PHE A 212 -10.42 -13.05 2.38
N LEU A 213 -11.74 -13.14 2.44
CA LEU A 213 -12.47 -13.06 3.71
C LEU A 213 -12.14 -14.23 4.66
N ILE A 214 -12.00 -15.43 4.11
CA ILE A 214 -11.71 -16.66 4.87
C ILE A 214 -10.26 -16.69 5.32
N PHE A 215 -9.31 -16.49 4.39
CA PHE A 215 -7.88 -16.70 4.64
C PHE A 215 -7.08 -15.41 4.89
N GLY A 216 -7.63 -14.25 4.53
CA GLY A 216 -6.95 -12.97 4.68
C GLY A 216 -6.78 -12.60 6.15
N SER A 217 -5.65 -11.97 6.46
CA SER A 217 -5.34 -11.42 7.77
C SER A 217 -4.73 -10.03 7.63
N GLY A 218 -4.91 -9.19 8.65
CA GLY A 218 -4.25 -7.89 8.79
C GLY A 218 -3.40 -7.83 10.06
N GLU A 219 -3.00 -8.98 10.60
CA GLU A 219 -2.15 -9.12 11.78
C GLU A 219 -0.78 -9.67 11.41
N LEU A 220 0.21 -9.31 12.24
CA LEU A 220 1.60 -9.75 12.12
C LEU A 220 1.65 -11.28 12.15
N GLN A 221 2.26 -11.86 11.12
CA GLN A 221 2.38 -13.31 11.02
C GLN A 221 3.53 -13.83 11.88
N GLU A 222 3.45 -15.09 12.32
CA GLU A 222 4.43 -15.72 13.23
C GLU A 222 5.88 -15.63 12.74
N TRP A 223 6.09 -15.73 11.43
CA TRP A 223 7.42 -15.60 10.81
C TRP A 223 7.97 -14.17 10.86
N GLY A 224 7.13 -13.14 11.03
CA GLY A 224 7.56 -11.78 11.32
C GLY A 224 7.94 -11.58 12.80
N MET A 225 7.25 -12.28 13.73
CA MET A 225 7.53 -12.23 15.17
C MET A 225 8.86 -12.91 15.55
N GLU A 226 9.17 -14.06 14.96
CA GLU A 226 10.41 -14.80 15.27
C GLU A 226 11.68 -13.94 15.07
N ASP A 227 11.67 -13.07 14.06
CA ASP A 227 12.81 -12.20 13.76
C ASP A 227 12.84 -10.94 14.63
N GLU A 228 11.70 -10.41 15.08
CA GLU A 228 11.67 -9.36 16.11
C GLU A 228 12.19 -9.86 17.46
N VAL A 229 11.82 -11.07 17.86
CA VAL A 229 12.28 -11.67 19.12
C VAL A 229 13.78 -12.00 19.06
N LYS A 230 14.30 -12.49 17.92
CA LYS A 230 15.75 -12.69 17.75
C LYS A 230 16.52 -11.37 17.80
N GLU A 231 15.99 -10.31 17.21
CA GLU A 231 16.63 -9.00 17.20
C GLU A 231 16.63 -8.36 18.60
N MET A 232 15.50 -8.39 19.32
CA MET A 232 15.44 -7.94 20.71
C MET A 232 16.43 -8.70 21.61
N LYS A 233 16.46 -10.04 21.51
CA LYS A 233 17.42 -10.86 22.27
C LYS A 233 18.87 -10.55 21.92
N THR A 234 19.16 -10.22 20.66
CA THR A 234 20.52 -9.86 20.25
C THR A 234 20.92 -8.46 20.74
N ILE A 235 19.99 -7.50 20.72
CA ILE A 235 20.20 -6.16 21.29
C ILE A 235 20.41 -6.25 22.81
N GLU A 236 19.61 -7.08 23.51
CA GLU A 236 19.79 -7.34 24.94
C GLU A 236 21.13 -8.01 25.25
N ALA A 237 21.54 -8.99 24.44
CA ALA A 237 22.83 -9.67 24.54
C ALA A 237 24.04 -8.79 24.19
N GLU A 238 23.84 -7.70 23.44
CA GLU A 238 24.89 -6.71 23.12
C GLU A 238 24.99 -5.61 24.20
N LYS A 239 23.89 -5.28 24.88
CA LYS A 239 23.89 -4.38 26.06
C LYS A 239 24.58 -4.98 27.28
N THR A 240 24.50 -6.31 27.46
CA THR A 240 25.10 -7.02 28.59
C THR A 240 26.63 -6.90 28.66
N PRO A 241 27.39 -7.08 27.56
CA PRO A 241 28.85 -6.89 27.58
C PRO A 241 29.26 -5.42 27.77
N LEU A 242 28.50 -4.45 27.25
CA LEU A 242 28.77 -3.01 27.50
C LEU A 242 28.60 -2.65 28.99
N ALA A 243 27.57 -3.16 29.65
CA ALA A 243 27.36 -2.95 31.09
C ALA A 243 28.47 -3.61 31.95
N SER A 244 29.04 -4.72 31.48
CA SER A 244 30.15 -5.40 32.17
C SER A 244 31.51 -4.71 32.01
N MET A 245 31.75 -4.01 30.89
CA MET A 245 32.96 -3.17 30.72
C MET A 245 32.96 -1.93 31.62
N GLN A 246 31.80 -1.53 32.12
CA GLN A 246 31.64 -0.38 33.02
C GLN A 246 31.82 -0.73 34.51
N ASN A 247 32.05 -2.01 34.83
CA ASN A 247 32.19 -2.55 36.18
C ASN A 247 33.55 -3.23 36.43
N LEU A 248 34.61 -2.78 35.76
CA LEU A 248 35.98 -3.19 36.12
C LEU A 248 36.36 -2.53 37.46
N PRO A 249 36.99 -3.27 38.42
CA PRO A 249 37.43 -2.69 39.67
C PRO A 249 38.52 -1.65 39.43
N ASP A 250 38.41 -0.50 40.10
CA ASP A 250 39.39 0.58 40.11
C ASP A 250 40.81 0.04 40.39
N SER A 251 41.66 -0.01 39.37
CA SER A 251 43.11 -0.13 39.54
C SER A 251 43.82 0.96 38.72
N GLU A 252 44.25 2.00 39.43
CA GLU A 252 45.38 2.92 39.17
C GLU A 252 45.63 3.49 37.76
N ASP A 253 44.59 3.69 36.93
CA ASP A 253 44.69 4.52 35.71
C ASP A 253 43.59 5.60 35.63
N ASN A 254 43.09 6.06 36.79
CA ASN A 254 42.04 7.09 36.86
C ASN A 254 42.53 8.50 36.46
N ASP A 255 43.84 8.77 36.42
CA ASP A 255 44.32 10.12 36.09
C ASP A 255 44.21 10.47 34.59
N VAL A 256 44.18 9.47 33.70
CA VAL A 256 43.97 9.69 32.26
C VAL A 256 42.49 9.78 31.91
N PHE A 257 41.63 9.05 32.65
CA PHE A 257 40.18 9.05 32.43
C PHE A 257 39.49 10.27 33.05
N GLN A 258 39.95 10.76 34.21
CA GLN A 258 39.41 11.97 34.82
C GLN A 258 39.69 13.21 33.95
N SER A 259 40.86 13.28 33.32
CA SER A 259 41.23 14.39 32.42
C SER A 259 40.41 14.40 31.11
N ALA A 260 39.86 13.26 30.71
CA ALA A 260 38.93 13.15 29.57
C ALA A 260 37.47 13.48 29.93
N LEU A 261 37.09 13.34 31.21
CA LEU A 261 35.75 13.65 31.73
C LEU A 261 35.56 15.15 32.07
N ASP A 262 36.66 15.89 32.27
CA ASP A 262 36.67 17.34 32.53
C ASP A 262 36.73 18.22 31.26
N MET A 263 36.58 17.64 30.06
CA MET A 263 36.34 18.45 28.85
C MET A 263 34.84 18.68 28.67
N ASP A 264 34.43 19.91 28.99
CA ASP A 264 33.09 20.49 28.77
C ASP A 264 32.37 19.88 27.57
N VAL A 265 31.23 19.23 27.85
CA VAL A 265 30.26 18.80 26.84
C VAL A 265 29.71 20.06 26.15
N PRO A 266 30.00 20.32 24.86
CA PRO A 266 29.31 21.38 24.15
C PRO A 266 27.89 20.88 23.83
N GLU A 267 26.88 21.65 24.21
CA GLU A 267 25.51 21.51 23.69
C GLU A 267 25.55 21.45 22.15
N ILE A 268 25.33 20.28 21.56
CA ILE A 268 25.09 20.17 20.12
C ILE A 268 23.59 19.98 19.88
N TYR A 269 23.02 21.11 19.49
CA TYR A 269 21.70 21.38 18.95
C TYR A 269 21.23 20.43 17.84
N LEU A 270 19.91 20.25 17.78
CA LEU A 270 19.17 20.07 16.52
C LEU A 270 19.70 21.01 15.43
N ASN A 271 20.27 20.49 14.34
CA ASN A 271 20.01 20.94 12.96
C ASN A 271 21.04 20.36 11.98
N GLU A 272 20.59 19.45 11.11
CA GLU A 272 21.11 19.36 9.74
C GLU A 272 19.91 19.38 8.77
N ILE A 273 19.38 20.58 8.55
CA ILE A 273 18.86 20.98 7.24
C ILE A 273 19.83 22.05 6.76
N THR A 274 20.64 21.70 5.76
CA THR A 274 21.64 22.57 5.15
C THR A 274 20.97 23.77 4.47
N LEU A 275 21.03 24.94 5.08
CA LEU A 275 20.73 26.24 4.47
C LEU A 275 22.05 27.02 4.34
N THR A 276 22.30 27.57 3.16
CA THR A 276 23.51 28.34 2.87
C THR A 276 23.56 29.62 3.70
N THR A 277 24.77 30.12 3.97
CA THR A 277 25.05 31.25 4.88
C THR A 277 24.26 32.53 4.57
N GLU A 278 23.88 32.74 3.30
CA GLU A 278 23.03 33.87 2.88
C GLU A 278 21.57 33.76 3.34
N GLU A 279 21.00 32.56 3.40
CA GLU A 279 19.61 32.35 3.81
C GLU A 279 19.44 32.48 5.33
N ARG A 280 20.49 32.12 6.10
CA ARG A 280 20.54 32.31 7.56
C ARG A 280 20.52 33.79 7.96
N GLU A 281 21.21 34.64 7.21
CA GLU A 281 21.19 36.10 7.40
C GLU A 281 19.82 36.71 7.02
N ARG A 282 19.20 36.22 5.95
CA ARG A 282 17.87 36.67 5.51
C ARG A 282 16.77 36.31 6.51
N PHE A 283 16.85 35.12 7.12
CA PHE A 283 15.93 34.66 8.16
C PHE A 283 16.10 35.43 9.47
N LYS A 284 17.35 35.72 9.87
CA LYS A 284 17.64 36.54 11.07
C LYS A 284 17.17 38.00 10.93
N ARG A 285 17.21 38.58 9.72
CA ARG A 285 16.64 39.93 9.49
C ARG A 285 15.13 39.96 9.64
N ARG A 286 14.41 38.98 9.08
CA ARG A 286 12.94 38.89 9.20
C ARG A 286 12.48 38.77 10.66
N ILE A 287 13.13 37.94 11.46
CA ILE A 287 12.80 37.79 12.89
C ILE A 287 13.03 39.10 13.66
N ARG A 288 14.07 39.87 13.30
CA ARG A 288 14.37 41.15 13.94
C ARG A 288 13.36 42.24 13.57
N GLU A 289 12.86 42.25 12.33
CA GLU A 289 11.81 43.18 11.88
C GLU A 289 10.46 42.87 12.53
N ASP A 290 10.06 41.60 12.65
CA ASP A 290 8.80 41.22 13.29
C ASP A 290 8.78 41.49 14.82
N SER A 291 9.95 41.48 15.47
CA SER A 291 10.08 41.78 16.91
C SER A 291 10.01 43.27 17.27
N MET A 292 10.04 44.18 16.29
CA MET A 292 9.97 45.63 16.51
C MET A 292 8.56 46.22 16.27
N CYS A 293 7.58 45.41 15.87
CA CYS A 293 6.18 45.82 15.65
C CYS A 293 5.18 45.24 16.65
N LEU A 294 5.64 44.73 17.79
CA LEU A 294 4.84 44.38 18.98
C LEU A 294 5.36 45.16 20.19
#